data_AF-R7MV77-F1
#
_entry.id   AF-R7MV77-F1
#
_cell.length_a   1.000
_cell.length_b   1.000
_cell.length_c   1.000
_cell.angle_alpha   90.00
_cell.angle_beta   90.00
_cell.angle_gamma   90.00
#
_symmetry.space_group_name_H-M   'P 1'
#
loop_
_entity.id
_entity.type
_entity.pdbx_description
1 polymer ?
#
loop_
_entity_poly.entity_id
_entity_poly.type
_entity_poly.pdbx_seq_one_letter_code
_entity_poly.pdbx_strand_id
1 'polypeptide(L)' 'MDEKVRQNLVDAGCSEGFIDDYAAAGSGSEQLCRLRQHRKELLRRIHDGQRQLDCLDYLIYQVKRGKS' A
#
# COMPACT_ATOMS: atom_id res chain seq x y z
N MET A 1 6.13 20.95 9.59
CA MET A 1 5.41 19.69 9.82
C MET A 1 5.90 19.11 11.14
N ASP A 2 5.02 18.51 11.95
CA ASP A 2 5.38 17.89 13.23
C ASP A 2 6.16 16.57 13.01
N GLU A 3 7.21 16.33 13.82
CA GLU A 3 8.07 15.15 13.68
C GLU A 3 7.32 13.83 13.88
N LYS A 4 6.34 13.79 14.79
CA LYS A 4 5.51 12.59 15.00
C LYS A 4 4.63 12.32 13.79
N VAL A 5 4.09 13.38 13.18
CA VAL A 5 3.31 13.24 11.94
C VAL A 5 4.20 12.70 10.82
N ARG A 6 5.45 13.15 10.73
CA ARG A 6 6.41 12.64 9.72
C ARG A 6 6.72 11.18 9.94
N GLN A 7 7.04 10.79 11.16
CA GLN A 7 7.30 9.39 11.50
C GLN A 7 6.10 8.50 11.18
N ASN A 8 4.88 8.94 11.49
CA ASN A 8 3.67 8.20 11.15
C ASN A 8 3.49 7.98 9.64
N LEU A 9 3.87 8.94 8.80
CA LEU A 9 3.82 8.77 7.34
C LEU A 9 4.88 7.78 6.86
N VAL A 10 6.09 7.84 7.41
CA VAL A 10 7.17 6.88 7.11
C VAL A 10 6.76 5.47 7.51
N ASP A 11 6.22 5.29 8.71
CA ASP A 11 5.76 3.98 9.22
C ASP A 11 4.57 3.44 8.41
N ALA A 12 3.75 4.33 7.83
CA ALA A 12 2.69 3.95 6.89
C ALA A 12 3.20 3.61 5.48
N GLY A 13 4.51 3.62 5.26
CA GLY A 13 5.14 3.33 3.98
C GLY A 13 4.94 4.42 2.92
N CYS A 14 4.67 5.65 3.34
CA CYS A 14 4.67 6.80 2.43
C CYS A 14 6.09 7.10 1.97
N SER A 15 6.28 7.39 0.68
CA SER A 15 7.58 7.82 0.15
C SER A 15 7.89 9.26 0.58
N GLU A 16 9.17 9.65 0.56
CA GLU A 16 9.56 11.05 0.82
C GLU A 16 8.81 12.03 -0.10
N GLY A 17 8.62 11.68 -1.38
CA GLY A 17 7.83 12.49 -2.31
C GLY A 17 6.36 12.65 -1.89
N PHE A 18 5.74 11.61 -1.31
CA PHE A 18 4.39 11.74 -0.75
C PHE A 18 4.38 12.63 0.49
N ILE A 19 5.42 12.55 1.33
CA ILE A 19 5.56 13.34 2.55
C ILE A 19 5.71 14.82 2.21
N ASP A 20 6.52 15.16 1.21
CA ASP A 20 6.67 16.53 0.71
C ASP A 20 5.34 17.10 0.20
N ASP A 21 4.64 16.30 -0.61
CA ASP A 21 3.31 16.61 -1.14
C ASP A 21 2.25 16.80 -0.05
N TYR A 22 2.33 16.01 1.02
CA TYR A 22 1.46 16.12 2.19
C TYR A 22 1.77 17.37 3.01
N ALA A 23 3.05 17.72 3.15
CA ALA A 23 3.50 18.92 3.84
C ALA A 23 3.15 20.20 3.07
N ALA A 24 3.14 20.14 1.73
CA ALA A 24 2.79 21.24 0.84
C ALA A 24 1.27 21.44 0.66
N ALA A 25 0.44 20.49 1.12
CA ALA A 25 -1.02 20.60 1.03
C ALA A 25 -1.54 21.81 1.81
N GLY A 26 -2.41 22.62 1.19
CA GLY A 26 -2.86 23.91 1.73
C GLY A 26 -3.97 23.78 2.78
N SER A 27 -4.51 22.58 2.98
CA SER A 27 -5.58 22.33 3.94
C SER A 27 -5.61 20.89 4.45
N GLY A 28 -6.21 20.70 5.63
CA GLY A 28 -6.40 19.36 6.21
C GLY A 28 -7.27 18.42 5.35
N SER A 29 -8.16 18.96 4.51
CA SER A 29 -8.97 18.15 3.60
C SER A 29 -8.16 17.57 2.45
N GLU A 30 -7.22 18.33 1.90
CA GLU A 30 -6.25 17.86 0.89
C GLU A 30 -5.33 16.79 1.45
N GLN A 31 -4.78 17.05 2.65
CA GLN A 31 -3.97 16.08 3.40
C GLN A 31 -4.74 14.76 3.59
N LEU A 32 -5.99 14.83 4.06
CA LEU A 32 -6.83 13.66 4.26
C LEU A 32 -7.15 12.95 2.94
N CYS A 33 -7.34 13.69 1.84
CA CYS A 33 -7.56 13.11 0.51
C CYS A 33 -6.37 12.27 0.06
N ARG A 34 -5.15 12.81 0.20
CA ARG A 34 -3.90 12.10 -0.11
C ARG A 34 -3.75 10.83 0.72
N LEU A 35 -3.99 10.90 2.03
CA LEU A 35 -3.95 9.73 2.91
C LEU A 35 -4.95 8.63 2.50
N ARG A 36 -6.17 9.01 2.12
CA ARG A 36 -7.18 8.05 1.64
C ARG A 36 -6.76 7.40 0.32
N GLN A 37 -6.08 8.14 -0.56
CA GLN A 37 -5.54 7.60 -1.79
C GLN A 37 -4.45 6.56 -1.49
N HIS A 38 -3.47 6.91 -0.66
CA HIS A 38 -2.41 5.98 -0.25
C HIS A 38 -2.98 4.69 0.38
N ARG A 39 -3.99 4.82 1.24
CA ARG A 39 -4.72 3.67 1.80
C ARG A 39 -5.32 2.75 0.72
N LYS A 40 -5.91 3.32 -0.33
CA LYS A 40 -6.47 2.54 -1.44
C LYS A 40 -5.37 1.80 -2.22
N GLU A 41 -4.21 2.43 -2.42
CA GLU A 41 -3.07 1.80 -3.08
C GLU A 41 -2.51 0.64 -2.28
N LEU A 42 -2.37 0.79 -0.97
CA LEU A 42 -1.98 -0.32 -0.08
C LEU A 42 -2.96 -1.48 -0.17
N LEU A 43 -4.27 -1.20 -0.10
CA LEU A 43 -5.30 -2.22 -0.22
C LEU A 43 -5.24 -2.94 -1.57
N ARG A 44 -5.01 -2.19 -2.66
CA ARG A 44 -4.85 -2.77 -3.99
C ARG A 44 -3.65 -3.72 -4.05
N ARG A 45 -2.50 -3.33 -3.50
CA ARG A 45 -1.30 -4.19 -3.45
C ARG A 45 -1.55 -5.48 -2.66
N ILE A 46 -2.29 -5.40 -1.56
CA ILE A 46 -2.70 -6.57 -0.77
C ILE A 46 -3.58 -7.49 -1.62
N HIS A 47 -4.60 -6.96 -2.29
CA HIS A 47 -5.48 -7.76 -3.15
C HIS A 47 -4.73 -8.38 -4.33
N ASP A 48 -3.80 -7.65 -4.94
CA ASP A 48 -2.96 -8.17 -6.03
C ASP A 48 -2.04 -9.29 -5.53
N GLY A 49 -1.41 -9.10 -4.36
CA GLY A 49 -0.60 -10.13 -3.71
C GLY A 49 -1.41 -11.38 -3.35
N GLN A 50 -2.62 -11.21 -2.82
CA GLN A 50 -3.51 -12.33 -2.54
C GLN A 50 -3.85 -13.12 -3.81
N ARG A 51 -4.20 -12.43 -4.90
CA ARG A 51 -4.46 -13.10 -6.19
C ARG A 51 -3.25 -13.86 -6.71
N GLN A 52 -2.05 -13.29 -6.56
CA GLN A 52 -0.81 -13.97 -6.94
C GLN A 52 -0.57 -15.23 -6.10
N LEU A 53 -0.80 -15.16 -4.79
CA LEU A 53 -0.71 -16.31 -3.88
C LEU A 53 -1.72 -17.40 -4.27
N ASP A 54 -2.98 -17.04 -4.52
CA ASP A 54 -4.02 -18.01 -4.90
C ASP A 54 -3.63 -18.78 -6.18
N CYS A 55 -3.10 -18.07 -7.19
CA CYS A 55 -2.61 -18.71 -8.41
C CYS A 55 -1.40 -19.62 -8.15
N LEU A 56 -0.46 -19.17 -7.30
CA LEU A 56 0.73 -19.93 -6.96
C LEU A 56 0.39 -21.20 -6.17
N ASP A 57 -0.52 -21.10 -5.21
CA ASP A 57 -0.98 -22.22 -4.39
C ASP A 57 -1.70 -23.27 -5.26
N TYR A 58 -2.51 -22.82 -6.22
CA TYR A 58 -3.13 -23.72 -7.19
C TYR A 58 -2.08 -24.45 -8.05
N LEU A 59 -1.05 -23.75 -8.51
CA LEU A 59 0.05 -24.37 -9.26
C LEU A 59 0.80 -25.39 -8.40
N ILE A 60 1.13 -25.05 -7.15
CA ILE A 60 1.77 -25.96 -6.20
C ILE A 60 0.90 -27.22 -5.99
N TYR A 61 -0.41 -27.04 -5.85
CA TYR A 61 -1.35 -28.15 -5.72
C TYR A 61 -1.32 -29.08 -6.94
N GLN A 62 -1.32 -28.54 -8.15
CA GLN A 62 -1.26 -29.34 -9.39
C GLN A 62 0.04 -30.15 -9.48
N VAL A 63 1.18 -29.50 -9.20
CA VAL A 63 2.50 -30.14 -9.19
C VAL A 63 2.56 -31.27 -8.16
N LYS A 64 2.06 -31.04 -6.94
CA LYS A 64 2.01 -32.09 -5.89
C LYS A 64 1.16 -33.30 -6.27
N ARG A 65 0.18 -33.13 -7.16
CA ARG A 65 -0.72 -34.21 -7.59
C ARG A 65 -0.25 -34.92 -8.87
N GLY A 66 0.91 -34.57 -9.42
CA GLY A 66 1.43 -35.17 -10.66
C GLY A 66 0.54 -34.88 -11.88
N LYS A 67 -0.28 -33.83 -11.81
CA LYS A 67 -1.12 -33.36 -12.91
C LYS A 67 -0.34 -32.24 -13.62
N SER A 68 0.52 -32.61 -14.56
CA SER A 68 1.10 -31.70 -15.54
C SER A 68 0.73 -32.16 -16.94
#